data_AF-A0A166IBD5-F1
#
_entry.id   AF-A0A166IBD5-F1
#
_cell.length_a   1.000
_cell.length_b   1.000
_cell.length_c   1.000
_cell.angle_alpha   90.00
_cell.angle_beta   90.00
_cell.angle_gamma   90.00
#
_symmetry.space_group_name_H-M   'P 1'
#
loop_
_entity.id
_entity.type
_entity.pdbx_description
1 polymer ?
#
loop_
_entity_poly.entity_id
_entity_poly.type
_entity_poly.pdbx_seq_one_letter_code
_entity_poly.pdbx_strand_id
1 'polypeptide(L)'
;MNDLLKFSVYASSVTDKDTSTSFPAENLLSDNPLDPTSRWSAGPNVSGDAWIIFELEKLSLIKGITFGKFHKPHPCNVKEFKISVGDTPHCSREMITSTLRNDSLPEHFNLPEEDPSGVQHPCLYLKISIRSTHGQNFSPSLWHISIRGQTDFTGAQLSSQELENLRQQRALLYVLKHLRQNNLQVSYRALLLETASSLEHPVVTALHHAIVQEADWKRAEELLYLAERKGLLDHGRLRMSWTDCPFSMVHPGPRSDSTICLDASQPLLYLYSGFSGSNLRDDLWLFNMNDYSWILLDDCVSQHGGPPYGGRRTMIADSTNGSLYLMTLGMNERLDDFKNLPLNYTDVSLASFFRFSTRGFSKGTWECLPTIIAPDFLSKSLLTAELRMDRVNGAIYMSAIVQDIGDREHIFIYSFDAECRGWRSLVSQKACRSHFT
;
A
#
# COMPACT_ATOMS: atom_id res chain seq x y z
N MET A 1 42.27 -10.82 20.11
CA MET A 1 42.37 -9.42 20.60
C MET A 1 41.11 -8.71 20.12
N ASN A 2 40.45 -7.95 20.99
CA ASN A 2 39.28 -7.15 20.60
C ASN A 2 39.77 -5.78 20.16
N ASP A 3 39.91 -5.60 18.85
CA ASP A 3 40.43 -4.39 18.27
C ASP A 3 39.32 -3.38 18.02
N LEU A 4 39.70 -2.10 17.99
CA LEU A 4 38.82 -1.04 17.50
C LEU A 4 38.64 -1.24 15.99
N LEU A 5 37.39 -1.46 15.57
CA LEU A 5 37.07 -1.63 14.17
C LEU A 5 37.01 -0.26 13.49
N LYS A 6 37.57 -0.18 12.29
CA LYS A 6 37.41 0.98 11.41
C LYS A 6 36.10 0.86 10.64
N PHE A 7 35.38 1.96 10.55
CA PHE A 7 34.10 2.04 9.88
C PHE A 7 33.84 3.45 9.33
N SER A 8 32.93 3.53 8.36
CA SER A 8 32.40 4.78 7.80
C SER A 8 30.89 4.83 8.01
N VAL A 9 30.32 6.04 7.88
CA VAL A 9 28.85 6.19 7.77
C VAL A 9 28.43 5.72 6.39
N TYR A 10 27.52 4.76 6.31
CA TYR A 10 26.95 4.26 5.06
C TYR A 10 25.69 5.03 4.66
N ALA A 11 24.75 5.15 5.60
CA ALA A 11 23.48 5.84 5.40
C ALA A 11 22.87 6.24 6.74
N SER A 12 22.01 7.26 6.74
CA SER A 12 21.20 7.62 7.91
C SER A 12 19.77 7.97 7.48
N SER A 13 18.86 8.03 8.45
CA SER A 13 17.47 8.47 8.22
C SER A 13 17.34 9.95 7.85
N VAL A 14 18.44 10.72 7.92
CA VAL A 14 18.52 12.11 7.47
C VAL A 14 19.28 12.13 6.14
N THR A 15 18.66 12.66 5.10
CA THR A 15 19.28 12.71 3.75
C THR A 15 19.98 14.05 3.53
N ASP A 16 21.04 14.07 2.71
CA ASP A 16 21.80 15.29 2.37
C ASP A 16 20.96 16.38 1.65
N LYS A 17 19.68 16.12 1.34
CA LYS A 17 18.75 17.16 0.84
C LYS A 17 18.02 17.90 1.95
N ASP A 18 18.07 17.41 3.19
CA ASP A 18 17.57 18.09 4.39
C ASP A 18 18.65 19.02 5.01
N THR A 19 19.69 19.37 4.22
CA THR A 19 20.95 20.06 4.57
C THR A 19 20.81 21.48 5.09
N SER A 20 20.11 21.63 6.21
CA SER A 20 20.29 22.72 7.17
C SER A 20 20.62 22.22 8.57
N THR A 21 20.86 20.92 8.76
CA THR A 21 21.18 20.37 10.08
C THR A 21 22.68 20.59 10.38
N SER A 22 22.98 21.40 11.40
CA SER A 22 24.35 21.62 11.92
C SER A 22 24.98 20.38 12.59
N PHE A 23 24.44 19.18 12.35
CA PHE A 23 24.73 17.96 13.11
C PHE A 23 24.84 16.72 12.18
N PRO A 24 25.85 16.67 11.29
CA PRO A 24 26.05 15.60 10.33
C PRO A 24 26.41 14.25 10.97
N ALA A 25 26.24 13.16 10.23
CA ALA A 25 26.45 11.79 10.72
C ALA A 25 27.93 11.48 11.00
N GLU A 26 28.83 12.13 10.26
CA GLU A 26 30.29 12.00 10.34
C GLU A 26 30.82 12.44 11.71
N ASN A 27 30.10 13.31 12.43
CA ASN A 27 30.46 13.73 13.78
C ASN A 27 30.59 12.56 14.76
N LEU A 28 29.88 11.45 14.53
CA LEU A 28 29.93 10.27 15.38
C LEU A 28 31.31 9.59 15.39
N LEU A 29 32.14 9.85 14.39
CA LEU A 29 33.47 9.25 14.25
C LEU A 29 34.50 9.91 15.20
N SER A 30 34.22 11.10 15.73
CA SER A 30 35.08 11.83 16.66
C SER A 30 34.46 11.91 18.06
N ASP A 31 35.23 11.57 19.09
CA ASP A 31 34.80 11.77 20.48
C ASP A 31 35.16 13.18 20.96
N ASN A 32 34.23 14.13 20.84
CA ASN A 32 34.42 15.51 21.28
C ASN A 32 33.30 15.97 22.24
N PRO A 33 33.33 15.51 23.50
CA PRO A 33 32.24 15.71 24.46
C PRO A 33 32.03 17.16 24.89
N LEU A 34 32.99 18.06 24.59
CA LEU A 34 32.92 19.49 24.92
C LEU A 34 32.28 20.33 23.81
N ASP A 35 32.18 19.79 22.59
CA ASP A 35 31.60 20.48 21.45
C ASP A 35 30.12 20.09 21.29
N PRO A 36 29.16 21.00 21.54
CA PRO A 36 27.73 20.71 21.41
C PRO A 36 27.29 20.44 19.95
N THR A 37 28.14 20.77 18.97
CA THR A 37 27.90 20.50 17.55
C THR A 37 28.47 19.18 17.06
N SER A 38 29.37 18.54 17.84
CA SER A 38 29.95 17.23 17.53
C SER A 38 28.97 16.11 17.89
N ARG A 39 27.88 16.06 17.13
CA ARG A 39 26.83 15.04 17.22
C ARG A 39 26.15 14.85 15.89
N TRP A 40 25.52 13.69 15.74
CA TRP A 40 24.48 13.47 14.74
C TRP A 40 23.12 13.71 15.38
N SER A 41 22.20 14.36 14.67
CA SER A 41 20.82 14.55 15.11
C SER A 41 19.84 14.20 13.99
N ALA A 42 18.79 13.45 14.32
CA ALA A 42 17.79 13.04 13.33
C ALA A 42 16.95 14.20 12.78
N GLY A 43 17.00 15.40 13.39
CA GLY A 43 16.17 16.53 12.97
C GLY A 43 14.67 16.38 13.32
N PRO A 44 13.87 17.45 13.19
CA PRO A 44 12.47 17.46 13.60
C PRO A 44 11.52 16.81 12.57
N ASN A 45 11.98 16.60 11.33
CA ASN A 45 11.14 16.21 10.19
C ASN A 45 11.23 14.72 9.82
N VAL A 46 11.89 13.87 10.61
CA VAL A 46 11.94 12.42 10.30
C VAL A 46 10.58 11.81 10.58
N SER A 47 9.83 11.58 9.50
CA SER A 47 8.59 10.80 9.51
C SER A 47 8.91 9.31 9.68
N GLY A 48 9.13 8.88 10.93
CA GLY A 48 9.39 7.48 11.29
C GLY A 48 10.48 7.29 12.35
N ASP A 49 10.88 6.03 12.59
CA ASP A 49 11.98 5.70 13.51
C ASP A 49 13.31 6.21 12.95
N ALA A 50 14.07 6.98 13.74
CA ALA A 50 15.39 7.47 13.35
C ALA A 50 16.44 6.33 13.37
N TRP A 51 17.35 6.31 12.39
CA TRP A 51 18.37 5.26 12.32
C TRP A 51 19.65 5.73 11.62
N ILE A 52 20.73 5.01 11.88
CA ILE A 52 22.02 5.19 11.21
C ILE A 52 22.67 3.82 10.94
N ILE A 53 23.32 3.68 9.79
CA ILE A 53 24.02 2.48 9.35
C ILE A 53 25.49 2.82 9.15
N PHE A 54 26.36 2.00 9.73
CA PHE A 54 27.80 2.04 9.55
C PHE A 54 28.25 0.87 8.69
N GLU A 55 29.23 1.11 7.82
CA GLU A 55 29.93 0.09 7.05
C GLU A 55 31.32 -0.11 7.64
N LEU A 56 31.64 -1.35 7.99
CA LEU A 56 32.95 -1.76 8.49
C LEU A 56 33.91 -1.92 7.31
N GLU A 57 35.17 -1.52 7.50
CA GLU A 57 36.20 -1.65 6.46
C GLU A 57 36.49 -3.12 6.10
N LYS A 58 36.30 -4.03 7.07
CA LYS A 58 36.52 -5.47 6.93
C LYS A 58 35.40 -6.26 7.58
N LEU A 59 35.16 -7.45 7.04
CA LEU A 59 34.26 -8.43 7.65
C LEU A 59 34.75 -8.73 9.07
N SER A 60 33.89 -8.50 10.05
CA SER A 60 34.28 -8.56 11.46
C SER A 60 33.21 -9.20 12.33
N LEU A 61 33.63 -9.86 13.40
CA LEU A 61 32.75 -10.24 14.51
C LEU A 61 32.69 -9.07 15.49
N ILE A 62 31.54 -8.40 15.56
CA ILE A 62 31.35 -7.29 16.50
C ILE A 62 31.10 -7.85 17.89
N LYS A 63 31.96 -7.44 18.84
CA LYS A 63 31.93 -7.89 20.23
C LYS A 63 31.27 -6.88 21.16
N GLY A 64 31.34 -5.60 20.81
CA GLY A 64 30.74 -4.55 21.60
C GLY A 64 30.73 -3.20 20.90
N ILE A 65 29.90 -2.31 21.44
CA ILE A 65 29.77 -0.93 20.99
C ILE A 65 29.81 0.00 22.19
N THR A 66 30.45 1.15 22.02
CA THR A 66 30.50 2.22 23.00
C THR A 66 29.80 3.44 22.46
N PHE A 67 28.90 4.00 23.27
CA PHE A 67 28.28 5.29 23.05
C PHE A 67 29.00 6.34 23.87
N GLY A 68 29.70 7.26 23.21
CA GLY A 68 30.18 8.48 23.85
C GLY A 68 29.03 9.45 24.11
N LYS A 69 29.25 10.42 25.00
CA LYS A 69 28.22 11.36 25.46
C LYS A 69 28.74 12.77 25.56
N PHE A 70 27.82 13.73 25.52
CA PHE A 70 28.13 15.11 25.85
C PHE A 70 28.57 15.25 27.31
N HIS A 71 29.37 16.28 27.61
CA HIS A 71 29.91 16.51 28.95
C HIS A 71 28.85 16.86 30.01
N LYS A 72 27.58 17.05 29.61
CA LYS A 72 26.42 17.27 30.48
C LYS A 72 25.23 16.42 30.01
N PRO A 73 24.28 16.07 30.91
CA PRO A 73 22.98 15.55 30.51
C PRO A 73 22.31 16.44 29.46
N HIS A 74 21.71 15.84 28.43
CA HIS A 74 21.13 16.57 27.31
C HIS A 74 19.78 15.95 26.92
N PRO A 75 18.71 16.75 26.68
CA PRO A 75 17.37 16.21 26.39
C PRO A 75 17.31 15.39 25.09
N CYS A 76 18.11 15.74 24.07
CA CYS A 76 18.26 14.95 22.84
C CYS A 76 18.95 13.60 23.02
N ASN A 77 19.49 13.27 24.21
CA ASN A 77 20.13 11.97 24.42
C ASN A 77 19.13 10.85 24.10
N VAL A 78 19.57 9.91 23.28
CA VAL A 78 18.83 8.67 23.01
C VAL A 78 18.55 7.97 24.34
N LYS A 79 17.32 7.49 24.51
CA LYS A 79 16.90 6.72 25.68
C LYS A 79 16.85 5.25 25.33
N GLU A 80 16.10 4.86 24.31
CA GLU A 80 15.94 3.46 23.88
C GLU A 80 16.46 3.28 22.45
N PHE A 81 17.25 2.22 22.24
CA PHE A 81 17.85 1.90 20.96
C PHE A 81 17.84 0.39 20.69
N LYS A 82 17.97 0.05 19.41
CA LYS A 82 18.13 -1.30 18.91
C LYS A 82 19.35 -1.37 18.00
N ILE A 83 20.18 -2.37 18.18
CA ILE A 83 21.34 -2.66 17.31
C ILE A 83 21.02 -3.88 16.47
N SER A 84 21.25 -3.76 15.17
CA SER A 84 21.14 -4.86 14.22
C SER A 84 22.39 -4.90 13.34
N VAL A 85 22.77 -6.08 12.87
CA VAL A 85 23.95 -6.29 12.04
C VAL A 85 23.60 -7.10 10.80
N GLY A 86 24.46 -7.02 9.78
CA GLY A 86 24.31 -7.84 8.58
C GLY A 86 25.52 -7.84 7.67
N ASP A 87 25.49 -8.77 6.74
CA ASP A 87 26.39 -8.82 5.57
C ASP A 87 25.95 -7.83 4.47
N THR A 88 24.74 -7.30 4.58
CA THR A 88 24.14 -6.29 3.69
C THR A 88 23.59 -5.10 4.51
N PRO A 89 23.35 -3.93 3.88
CA PRO A 89 22.83 -2.74 4.57
C PRO A 89 21.47 -2.93 5.25
N HIS A 90 20.68 -3.93 4.85
CA HIS A 90 19.38 -4.23 5.47
C HIS A 90 19.50 -4.65 6.94
N CYS A 91 20.69 -5.09 7.40
CA CYS A 91 20.98 -5.47 8.78
C CYS A 91 19.89 -6.38 9.38
N SER A 92 19.72 -7.57 8.80
CA SER A 92 18.60 -8.48 9.07
C SER A 92 18.61 -9.12 10.47
N ARG A 93 19.72 -9.04 11.21
CA ARG A 93 19.87 -9.69 12.51
C ARG A 93 19.88 -8.66 13.64
N GLU A 94 18.92 -8.76 14.54
CA GLU A 94 18.93 -8.00 15.79
C GLU A 94 19.93 -8.59 16.79
N MET A 95 20.74 -7.73 17.39
CA MET A 95 21.74 -8.12 18.40
C MET A 95 21.25 -7.81 19.80
N ILE A 96 20.85 -6.55 20.03
CA ILE A 96 20.35 -6.08 21.32
C ILE A 96 19.29 -4.99 21.15
N THR A 97 18.37 -4.91 22.10
CA THR A 97 17.57 -3.72 22.40
C THR A 97 17.89 -3.29 23.82
N SER A 98 18.25 -2.03 24.04
CA SER A 98 18.72 -1.54 25.35
C SER A 98 18.44 -0.04 25.54
N THR A 99 18.87 0.50 26.67
CA THR A 99 18.67 1.89 27.05
C THR A 99 19.97 2.60 27.45
N LEU A 100 20.08 3.89 27.13
CA LEU A 100 21.17 4.76 27.59
C LEU A 100 20.70 5.65 28.75
N ARG A 101 21.60 5.89 29.70
CA ARG A 101 21.40 6.84 30.80
C ARG A 101 21.56 8.28 30.30
N ASN A 102 20.81 9.21 30.90
CA ASN A 102 20.97 10.64 30.62
C ASN A 102 22.04 11.27 31.52
N ASP A 103 23.29 10.87 31.32
CA ASP A 103 24.46 11.40 32.03
C ASP A 103 25.58 11.71 31.02
N SER A 104 26.77 12.06 31.52
CA SER A 104 27.95 12.38 30.71
C SER A 104 28.95 11.23 30.60
N LEU A 105 28.60 10.04 31.10
CA LEU A 105 29.53 8.91 31.16
C LEU A 105 29.34 8.02 29.92
N PRO A 106 30.40 7.73 29.15
CA PRO A 106 30.32 6.79 28.05
C PRO A 106 29.80 5.42 28.50
N GLU A 107 28.99 4.78 27.66
CA GLU A 107 28.38 3.48 27.97
C GLU A 107 28.80 2.43 26.96
N HIS A 108 29.26 1.29 27.46
CA HIS A 108 29.69 0.15 26.65
C HIS A 108 28.67 -0.99 26.76
N PHE A 109 28.32 -1.58 25.62
CA PHE A 109 27.43 -2.73 25.53
C PHE A 109 28.16 -3.87 24.82
N ASN A 110 28.21 -5.02 25.47
CA ASN A 110 28.65 -6.26 24.85
C ASN A 110 27.53 -6.79 23.95
N LEU A 111 27.88 -7.21 22.74
CA LEU A 111 26.93 -7.81 21.81
C LEU A 111 27.07 -9.34 21.84
N PRO A 112 25.96 -10.09 21.69
CA PRO A 112 26.02 -11.55 21.64
C PRO A 112 26.90 -12.01 20.48
N GLU A 113 27.88 -12.86 20.77
CA GLU A 113 28.79 -13.37 19.73
C GLU A 113 28.13 -14.43 18.85
N GLU A 114 27.20 -15.18 19.44
CA GLU A 114 26.53 -16.34 18.86
C GLU A 114 25.00 -16.12 18.87
N ASP A 115 24.28 -16.77 17.96
CA ASP A 115 22.81 -16.90 18.11
C ASP A 115 22.44 -17.94 19.15
N PRO A 116 21.13 -18.05 19.47
CA PRO A 116 20.60 -19.20 20.18
C PRO A 116 20.97 -20.58 19.60
N SER A 117 21.44 -20.67 18.34
CA SER A 117 21.94 -21.91 17.73
C SER A 117 23.46 -22.11 17.86
N GLY A 118 24.19 -21.19 18.51
CA GLY A 118 25.64 -21.28 18.72
C GLY A 118 26.50 -20.87 17.51
N VAL A 119 25.91 -20.24 16.49
CA VAL A 119 26.62 -19.83 15.28
C VAL A 119 27.05 -18.38 15.39
N GLN A 120 28.31 -18.10 15.05
CA GLN A 120 28.89 -16.76 14.97
C GLN A 120 28.60 -16.12 13.61
N HIS A 121 28.31 -14.82 13.60
CA HIS A 121 27.90 -14.10 12.38
C HIS A 121 28.83 -12.93 12.07
N PRO A 122 29.83 -13.13 11.20
CA PRO A 122 30.61 -12.03 10.67
C PRO A 122 29.72 -11.06 9.89
N CYS A 123 29.96 -9.76 10.05
CA CYS A 123 29.15 -8.72 9.43
C CYS A 123 30.00 -7.60 8.83
N LEU A 124 29.42 -6.87 7.89
CA LEU A 124 29.99 -5.66 7.29
C LEU A 124 29.21 -4.40 7.66
N TYR A 125 27.95 -4.55 8.07
CA TYR A 125 27.08 -3.43 8.38
C TYR A 125 26.55 -3.55 9.81
N LEU A 126 26.52 -2.42 10.51
CA LEU A 126 25.87 -2.26 11.80
C LEU A 126 24.86 -1.11 11.70
N LYS A 127 23.61 -1.39 12.07
CA LYS A 127 22.51 -0.42 12.14
C LYS A 127 22.15 -0.14 13.58
N ILE A 128 22.09 1.14 13.94
CA ILE A 128 21.49 1.63 15.18
C ILE A 128 20.13 2.23 14.83
N SER A 129 19.07 1.68 15.40
CA SER A 129 17.70 2.22 15.29
C SER A 129 17.30 2.82 16.63
N ILE A 130 16.82 4.05 16.61
CA ILE A 130 16.42 4.79 17.81
C ILE A 130 14.91 4.65 17.99
N ARG A 131 14.51 4.33 19.22
CA ARG A 131 13.08 4.19 19.58
C ARG A 131 12.56 5.38 20.37
N SER A 132 13.38 5.99 21.23
CA SER A 132 12.96 7.14 22.02
C SER A 132 14.13 7.99 22.52
N THR A 133 13.81 9.20 22.98
CA THR A 133 14.71 10.18 23.61
C THR A 133 14.34 10.43 25.05
N HIS A 134 15.25 11.01 25.84
CA HIS A 134 14.96 11.41 27.22
C HIS A 134 14.07 12.66 27.31
N GLY A 135 14.24 13.61 26.38
CA GLY A 135 13.42 14.81 26.29
C GLY A 135 12.22 14.61 25.38
N GLN A 136 11.02 14.92 25.87
CA GLN A 136 9.82 14.98 25.04
C GLN A 136 9.97 16.11 24.00
N ASN A 137 9.59 15.85 22.75
CA ASN A 137 9.67 16.79 21.61
C ASN A 137 11.09 17.20 21.18
N PHE A 138 12.13 16.46 21.58
CA PHE A 138 13.50 16.68 21.08
C PHE A 138 13.88 15.61 20.07
N SER A 139 14.53 16.03 18.98
CA SER A 139 15.13 15.11 18.02
C SER A 139 16.24 14.28 18.69
N PRO A 140 16.29 12.95 18.45
CA PRO A 140 17.33 12.12 19.01
C PRO A 140 18.70 12.48 18.46
N SER A 141 19.69 12.47 19.34
CA SER A 141 21.09 12.71 18.99
C SER A 141 22.02 11.67 19.58
N LEU A 142 23.01 11.29 18.78
CA LEU A 142 24.15 10.47 19.17
C LEU A 142 25.41 11.35 19.11
N TRP A 143 26.35 11.15 20.02
CA TRP A 143 27.54 12.01 20.15
C TRP A 143 28.77 11.37 19.54
N HIS A 144 29.06 10.14 19.96
CA HIS A 144 30.20 9.38 19.44
C HIS A 144 29.91 7.89 19.47
N ILE A 145 30.42 7.15 18.48
CA ILE A 145 30.32 5.70 18.39
C ILE A 145 31.72 5.12 18.26
N SER A 146 31.98 4.07 19.04
CA SER A 146 33.18 3.24 18.91
C SER A 146 32.77 1.77 18.88
N ILE A 147 33.25 1.04 17.88
CA ILE A 147 32.89 -0.38 17.67
C ILE A 147 34.13 -1.23 17.94
N ARG A 148 33.97 -2.29 18.72
CA ARG A 148 35.03 -3.26 19.00
C ARG A 148 34.67 -4.63 18.48
N GLY A 149 35.66 -5.33 17.96
CA GLY A 149 35.44 -6.66 17.42
C GLY A 149 36.73 -7.34 17.02
N GLN A 150 36.59 -8.40 16.24
CA GLN A 150 37.70 -9.20 15.75
C GLN A 150 37.56 -9.37 14.24
N THR A 151 38.62 -9.03 13.51
CA THR A 151 38.73 -9.27 12.06
C THR A 151 39.37 -10.63 11.76
N ASP A 152 40.27 -11.08 12.63
CA ASP A 152 41.05 -12.31 12.44
C ASP A 152 40.38 -13.46 13.20
N PHE A 153 39.24 -13.92 12.71
CA PHE A 153 38.55 -15.10 13.23
C PHE A 153 39.04 -16.35 12.46
N THR A 154 40.05 -17.01 13.00
CA THR A 154 40.61 -18.29 12.49
C THR A 154 39.85 -19.53 13.04
N GLY A 155 38.75 -19.31 13.76
CA GLY A 155 37.86 -20.36 14.25
C GLY A 155 36.87 -20.77 13.16
N ALA A 156 36.85 -22.06 12.84
CA ALA A 156 36.08 -22.69 11.79
C ALA A 156 34.58 -22.30 11.76
N GLN A 157 34.06 -22.11 10.53
CA GLN A 157 32.70 -22.42 10.03
C GLN A 157 31.89 -21.34 9.30
N LEU A 158 32.45 -20.15 9.07
CA LEU A 158 32.05 -19.36 7.90
C LEU A 158 33.32 -18.81 7.26
N SER A 159 33.99 -19.67 6.49
CA SER A 159 35.01 -19.22 5.54
C SER A 159 34.42 -18.09 4.70
N SER A 160 35.23 -17.11 4.29
CA SER A 160 34.80 -16.06 3.34
C SER A 160 34.05 -16.66 2.14
N GLN A 161 34.42 -17.88 1.74
CA GLN A 161 33.78 -18.67 0.70
C GLN A 161 32.34 -19.09 1.03
N GLU A 162 32.04 -19.51 2.27
CA GLU A 162 30.68 -19.87 2.68
C GLU A 162 29.77 -18.64 2.76
N LEU A 163 30.29 -17.51 3.23
CA LEU A 163 29.56 -16.24 3.18
C LEU A 163 29.30 -15.81 1.73
N GLU A 164 30.30 -15.95 0.86
CA GLU A 164 30.14 -15.64 -0.57
C GLU A 164 29.12 -16.57 -1.23
N ASN A 165 29.12 -17.86 -0.89
CA ASN A 165 28.12 -18.82 -1.35
C ASN A 165 26.71 -18.43 -0.89
N LEU A 166 26.53 -18.00 0.37
CA LEU A 166 25.24 -17.53 0.88
C LEU A 166 24.78 -16.24 0.17
N ARG A 167 25.71 -15.32 -0.13
CA ARG A 167 25.45 -14.12 -0.91
C ARG A 167 25.02 -14.46 -2.34
N GLN A 168 25.72 -15.37 -2.99
CA GLN A 168 25.38 -15.85 -4.33
C GLN A 168 23.99 -16.51 -4.36
N GLN A 169 23.68 -17.36 -3.37
CA GLN A 169 22.35 -17.97 -3.24
C GLN A 169 21.25 -16.92 -3.05
N ARG A 170 21.47 -15.91 -2.20
CA ARG A 170 20.52 -14.80 -2.00
C ARG A 170 20.35 -13.95 -3.25
N ALA A 171 21.44 -13.61 -3.93
CA ALA A 171 21.41 -12.86 -5.18
C ALA A 171 20.59 -13.61 -6.24
N LEU A 172 20.80 -14.91 -6.38
CA LEU A 172 20.01 -15.78 -7.25
C LEU A 172 18.52 -15.76 -6.89
N LEU A 173 18.16 -15.85 -5.60
CA LEU A 173 16.77 -15.75 -5.16
C LEU A 173 16.14 -14.40 -5.53
N TYR A 174 16.88 -13.29 -5.38
CA TYR A 174 16.40 -11.97 -5.81
C TYR A 174 16.20 -11.87 -7.32
N VAL A 175 17.12 -12.44 -8.12
CA VAL A 175 16.99 -12.49 -9.58
C VAL A 175 15.75 -13.31 -9.96
N LEU A 176 15.59 -14.51 -9.40
CA LEU A 176 14.41 -15.37 -9.64
C LEU A 176 13.10 -14.66 -9.26
N LYS A 177 13.07 -13.96 -8.11
CA LYS A 177 11.93 -13.13 -7.69
C LYS A 177 11.62 -12.02 -8.69
N HIS A 178 12.64 -11.27 -9.11
CA HIS A 178 12.49 -10.16 -10.05
C HIS A 178 11.98 -10.63 -11.42
N LEU A 179 12.56 -11.70 -11.97
CA LEU A 179 12.13 -12.28 -13.25
C LEU A 179 10.66 -12.69 -13.20
N ARG A 180 10.22 -13.31 -12.11
CA ARG A 180 8.82 -13.70 -11.94
C ARG A 180 7.87 -12.52 -11.79
N GLN A 181 8.23 -11.51 -10.98
CA GLN A 181 7.42 -10.31 -10.78
C GLN A 181 7.20 -9.51 -12.07
N ASN A 182 8.17 -9.53 -12.99
CA ASN A 182 8.09 -8.87 -14.28
C ASN A 182 7.61 -9.80 -15.41
N ASN A 183 7.07 -10.97 -15.05
CA ASN A 183 6.53 -11.97 -15.98
C ASN A 183 7.53 -12.50 -17.04
N LEU A 184 8.83 -12.50 -16.74
CA LEU A 184 9.90 -13.04 -17.59
C LEU A 184 10.05 -14.57 -17.40
N GLN A 185 8.99 -15.31 -17.74
CA GLN A 185 8.84 -16.74 -17.39
C GLN A 185 9.90 -17.66 -18.02
N VAL A 186 10.36 -17.38 -19.25
CA VAL A 186 11.34 -18.22 -19.95
C VAL A 186 12.67 -18.20 -19.22
N SER A 187 13.19 -17.01 -18.91
CA SER A 187 14.43 -16.83 -18.15
C SER A 187 14.32 -17.37 -16.73
N TYR A 188 13.17 -17.14 -16.07
CA TYR A 188 12.90 -17.68 -14.74
C TYR A 188 12.99 -19.21 -14.70
N ARG A 189 12.30 -19.91 -15.62
CA ARG A 189 12.30 -21.38 -15.68
C ARG A 189 13.68 -21.95 -16.01
N ALA A 190 14.39 -21.33 -16.95
CA ALA A 190 15.75 -21.75 -17.32
C ALA A 190 16.71 -21.66 -16.12
N LEU A 191 16.76 -20.51 -15.43
CA LEU A 191 17.61 -20.37 -14.24
C LEU A 191 17.19 -21.31 -13.11
N LEU A 192 15.89 -21.50 -12.88
CA LEU A 192 15.40 -22.38 -11.80
C LEU A 192 15.84 -23.84 -12.02
N LEU A 193 15.80 -24.32 -13.27
CA LEU A 193 16.24 -25.66 -13.63
C LEU A 193 17.75 -25.85 -13.44
N GLU A 194 18.56 -24.86 -13.81
CA GLU A 194 20.02 -24.95 -13.73
C GLU A 194 20.56 -24.83 -12.30
N THR A 195 19.85 -24.10 -11.44
CA THR A 195 20.38 -23.73 -10.11
C THR A 195 19.87 -24.61 -8.97
N ALA A 196 18.99 -25.58 -9.25
CA ALA A 196 18.36 -26.49 -8.28
C ALA A 196 17.81 -25.79 -7.02
N SER A 197 17.50 -24.50 -7.13
CA SER A 197 17.15 -23.63 -6.01
C SER A 197 15.64 -23.55 -5.88
N SER A 198 15.13 -23.52 -4.64
CA SER A 198 13.72 -23.28 -4.35
C SER A 198 13.53 -21.80 -3.99
N LEU A 199 12.85 -21.04 -4.86
CA LEU A 199 12.56 -19.62 -4.59
C LEU A 199 11.63 -19.45 -3.39
N GLU A 200 10.62 -20.31 -3.30
CA GLU A 200 9.55 -20.24 -2.32
C GLU A 200 9.01 -21.64 -2.01
N HIS A 201 8.25 -21.75 -0.92
CA HIS A 201 7.67 -23.01 -0.51
C HIS A 201 6.75 -23.58 -1.62
N PRO A 202 6.77 -24.91 -1.89
CA PRO A 202 6.00 -25.52 -2.99
C PRO A 202 4.51 -25.17 -3.03
N VAL A 203 3.90 -24.96 -1.85
CA VAL A 203 2.49 -24.53 -1.74
C VAL A 203 2.29 -23.12 -2.31
N VAL A 204 3.22 -22.19 -2.09
CA VAL A 204 3.15 -20.83 -2.64
C VAL A 204 3.33 -20.85 -4.16
N THR A 205 4.25 -21.69 -4.66
CA THR A 205 4.42 -21.93 -6.09
C THR A 205 3.14 -22.48 -6.72
N ALA A 206 2.53 -23.47 -6.09
CA ALA A 206 1.27 -24.06 -6.55
C ALA A 206 0.11 -23.04 -6.52
N LEU A 207 0.08 -22.17 -5.51
CA LEU A 207 -0.95 -21.15 -5.35
C LEU A 207 -0.88 -20.11 -6.48
N HIS A 208 0.32 -19.65 -6.83
CA HIS A 208 0.51 -18.78 -7.98
C HIS A 208 0.16 -19.47 -9.31
N HIS A 209 0.49 -20.76 -9.46
CA HIS A 209 0.09 -21.52 -10.66
C HIS A 209 -1.44 -21.54 -10.79
N ALA A 210 -2.14 -21.90 -9.71
CA ALA A 210 -3.60 -21.95 -9.67
C ALA A 210 -4.24 -20.58 -9.91
N ILE A 211 -3.77 -19.52 -9.23
CA ILE A 211 -4.38 -18.17 -9.32
C ILE A 211 -4.00 -17.44 -10.61
N VAL A 212 -2.71 -17.39 -10.94
CA VAL A 212 -2.17 -16.49 -11.97
C VAL A 212 -2.07 -17.19 -13.33
N GLN A 213 -1.76 -18.48 -13.37
CA GLN A 213 -1.49 -19.18 -14.63
C GLN A 213 -2.71 -19.97 -15.13
N GLU A 214 -3.45 -20.63 -14.23
CA GLU A 214 -4.55 -21.53 -14.60
C GLU A 214 -5.95 -20.97 -14.32
N ALA A 215 -6.06 -19.92 -13.47
CA ALA A 215 -7.33 -19.44 -12.93
C ALA A 215 -8.20 -20.56 -12.29
N ASP A 216 -7.56 -21.56 -11.69
CA ASP A 216 -8.20 -22.67 -10.97
C ASP A 216 -8.48 -22.25 -9.52
N TRP A 217 -9.62 -21.59 -9.32
CA TRP A 217 -10.03 -21.03 -8.03
C TRP A 217 -10.29 -22.09 -6.97
N LYS A 218 -10.78 -23.27 -7.37
CA LYS A 218 -11.09 -24.36 -6.44
C LYS A 218 -9.81 -24.93 -5.85
N ARG A 219 -8.82 -25.19 -6.70
CA ARG A 219 -7.49 -25.62 -6.26
C ARG A 219 -6.79 -24.54 -5.45
N ALA A 220 -6.94 -23.27 -5.82
CA ALA A 220 -6.39 -22.15 -5.05
C ALA A 220 -6.94 -22.12 -3.62
N GLU A 221 -8.25 -22.33 -3.45
CA GLU A 221 -8.89 -22.37 -2.13
C GLU A 221 -8.36 -23.51 -1.26
N GLU A 222 -8.25 -24.73 -1.82
CA GLU A 222 -7.64 -25.88 -1.11
C GLU A 222 -6.19 -25.60 -0.70
N LEU A 223 -5.41 -24.96 -1.58
CA LEU A 223 -4.02 -24.57 -1.31
C LEU A 223 -3.91 -23.46 -0.25
N LEU A 224 -4.88 -22.55 -0.16
CA LEU A 224 -4.93 -21.53 0.89
C LEU A 224 -5.11 -22.18 2.28
N TYR A 225 -6.04 -23.12 2.43
CA TYR A 225 -6.20 -23.87 3.68
C TYR A 225 -4.94 -24.67 4.05
N LEU A 226 -4.27 -25.26 3.05
CA LEU A 226 -3.01 -25.95 3.27
C LEU A 226 -1.88 -25.00 3.69
N ALA A 227 -1.83 -23.80 3.09
CA ALA A 227 -0.86 -22.77 3.42
C ALA A 227 -1.05 -22.25 4.86
N GLU A 228 -2.30 -22.02 5.28
CA GLU A 228 -2.68 -21.68 6.65
C GLU A 228 -2.22 -22.75 7.64
N ARG A 229 -2.57 -24.02 7.41
CA ARG A 229 -2.17 -25.13 8.29
C ARG A 229 -0.65 -25.30 8.41
N LYS A 230 0.09 -24.91 7.38
CA LYS A 230 1.57 -24.92 7.36
C LYS A 230 2.19 -23.64 7.91
N GLY A 231 1.38 -22.67 8.37
CA GLY A 231 1.87 -21.39 8.90
C GLY A 231 2.59 -20.53 7.86
N LEU A 232 2.29 -20.72 6.57
CA LEU A 232 2.91 -19.95 5.47
C LEU A 232 2.23 -18.60 5.24
N LEU A 233 1.05 -18.41 5.80
CA LEU A 233 0.33 -17.16 5.76
C LEU A 233 0.62 -16.42 7.07
N ASP A 234 1.25 -15.26 6.97
CA ASP A 234 1.47 -14.39 8.12
C ASP A 234 0.13 -13.80 8.54
N HIS A 235 -0.58 -14.53 9.39
CA HIS A 235 -1.74 -14.02 10.08
C HIS A 235 -1.25 -13.03 11.15
N GLY A 236 -0.84 -11.84 10.72
CA GLY A 236 -1.25 -10.65 11.45
C GLY A 236 -2.76 -10.82 11.63
N ARG A 237 -3.18 -11.24 12.82
CA ARG A 237 -4.59 -11.50 13.16
C ARG A 237 -5.36 -10.20 12.95
N LEU A 238 -5.78 -9.93 11.71
CA LEU A 238 -6.88 -9.03 11.42
C LEU A 238 -8.11 -9.73 11.97
N ARG A 239 -8.30 -9.64 13.29
CA ARG A 239 -9.58 -9.91 13.91
C ARG A 239 -10.50 -8.80 13.41
N MET A 240 -11.13 -9.07 12.28
CA MET A 240 -12.20 -8.23 11.77
C MET A 240 -13.36 -8.38 12.75
N SER A 241 -13.52 -7.40 13.64
CA SER A 241 -14.67 -7.31 14.52
C SER A 241 -15.61 -6.26 13.94
N TRP A 242 -16.89 -6.62 13.81
CA TRP A 242 -17.93 -5.64 13.54
C TRP A 242 -18.12 -4.78 14.78
N THR A 243 -17.99 -3.47 14.60
CA THR A 243 -18.25 -2.47 15.64
C THR A 243 -19.17 -1.41 15.06
N ASP A 244 -20.10 -0.91 15.86
CA ASP A 244 -20.94 0.20 15.44
C ASP A 244 -20.09 1.43 15.16
N CYS A 245 -20.34 2.08 14.03
CA CYS A 245 -19.77 3.39 13.76
C CYS A 245 -20.38 4.41 14.74
N PRO A 246 -19.61 5.42 15.18
CA PRO A 246 -20.13 6.51 16.00
C PRO A 246 -21.40 7.13 15.40
N PHE A 247 -22.39 7.40 16.24
CA PHE A 247 -23.64 8.02 15.79
C PHE A 247 -23.38 9.46 15.35
N SER A 248 -23.66 9.76 14.08
CA SER A 248 -23.68 11.13 13.54
C SER A 248 -25.12 11.64 13.56
N MET A 249 -25.36 12.85 14.07
CA MET A 249 -26.70 13.48 14.09
C MET A 249 -27.27 13.72 12.69
N VAL A 250 -26.38 14.03 11.74
CA VAL A 250 -26.71 14.10 10.32
C VAL A 250 -26.31 12.78 9.69
N HIS A 251 -27.24 12.08 9.05
CA HIS A 251 -26.95 10.83 8.37
C HIS A 251 -28.02 10.53 7.31
N PRO A 252 -27.70 9.74 6.26
CA PRO A 252 -28.72 9.24 5.35
C PRO A 252 -29.72 8.38 6.10
N GLY A 253 -31.01 8.52 5.75
CA GLY A 253 -32.04 7.60 6.25
C GLY A 253 -31.85 6.17 5.73
N PRO A 254 -32.51 5.17 6.37
CA PRO A 254 -32.46 3.77 5.95
C PRO A 254 -32.85 3.57 4.48
N ARG A 255 -32.11 2.72 3.77
CA ARG A 255 -32.23 2.52 2.32
C ARG A 255 -31.63 1.19 1.85
N SER A 256 -32.21 0.61 0.79
CA SER A 256 -31.66 -0.50 -0.01
C SER A 256 -31.26 0.01 -1.40
N ASP A 257 -30.56 -0.83 -2.18
CA ASP A 257 -30.27 -0.58 -3.60
C ASP A 257 -29.57 0.77 -3.87
N SER A 258 -28.81 1.24 -2.89
CA SER A 258 -27.97 2.43 -2.97
C SER A 258 -26.71 2.14 -3.76
N THR A 259 -26.24 3.14 -4.49
CA THR A 259 -24.94 3.09 -5.15
C THR A 259 -23.89 3.68 -4.21
N ILE A 260 -22.85 2.90 -3.90
CA ILE A 260 -21.75 3.33 -3.04
C ILE A 260 -20.46 3.38 -3.85
N CYS A 261 -19.64 4.38 -3.60
CA CYS A 261 -18.31 4.50 -4.18
C CYS A 261 -17.29 4.88 -3.10
N LEU A 262 -16.19 4.14 -3.01
CA LEU A 262 -15.04 4.51 -2.17
C LEU A 262 -14.05 5.34 -3.01
N ASP A 263 -13.53 6.43 -2.45
CA ASP A 263 -12.38 7.10 -3.03
C ASP A 263 -11.10 6.30 -2.72
N ALA A 264 -10.38 5.88 -3.77
CA ALA A 264 -9.16 5.11 -3.59
C ALA A 264 -7.99 5.90 -2.97
N SER A 265 -8.08 7.23 -2.94
CA SER A 265 -6.99 8.12 -2.51
C SER A 265 -7.24 8.88 -1.22
N GLN A 266 -8.52 8.95 -0.81
CA GLN A 266 -8.94 9.65 0.39
C GLN A 266 -9.89 8.75 1.16
N PRO A 267 -9.95 8.89 2.49
CA PRO A 267 -10.84 8.11 3.33
C PRO A 267 -12.30 8.61 3.23
N LEU A 268 -12.82 8.70 2.01
CA LEU A 268 -14.14 9.22 1.66
C LEU A 268 -14.98 8.13 0.99
N LEU A 269 -16.25 8.06 1.36
CA LEU A 269 -17.24 7.19 0.76
C LEU A 269 -18.43 8.02 0.29
N TYR A 270 -18.82 7.85 -0.96
CA TYR A 270 -19.97 8.52 -1.55
C TYR A 270 -21.14 7.54 -1.62
N LEU A 271 -22.33 8.02 -1.28
CA LEU A 271 -23.56 7.25 -1.33
C LEU A 271 -24.58 8.02 -2.16
N TYR A 272 -25.11 7.40 -3.20
CA TYR A 272 -26.14 7.99 -4.04
C TYR A 272 -27.42 7.16 -4.01
N SER A 273 -28.54 7.85 -3.81
CA SER A 273 -29.89 7.31 -3.98
C SER A 273 -30.16 6.06 -3.12
N GLY A 274 -31.23 5.32 -3.44
CA GLY A 274 -31.67 4.11 -2.75
C GLY A 274 -33.18 4.08 -2.54
N PHE A 275 -33.69 2.95 -2.08
CA PHE A 275 -35.10 2.74 -1.76
C PHE A 275 -35.29 2.59 -0.25
N SER A 276 -36.10 3.47 0.35
CA SER A 276 -36.34 3.46 1.80
C SER A 276 -37.46 2.51 2.25
N GLY A 277 -37.96 1.64 1.35
CA GLY A 277 -39.12 0.78 1.59
C GLY A 277 -40.45 1.42 1.19
N SER A 278 -40.53 2.75 1.15
CA SER A 278 -41.72 3.52 0.75
C SER A 278 -41.44 4.47 -0.42
N ASN A 279 -40.30 5.17 -0.38
CA ASN A 279 -39.92 6.15 -1.39
C ASN A 279 -38.49 5.89 -1.91
N LEU A 280 -38.29 6.17 -3.20
CA LEU A 280 -36.96 6.34 -3.77
C LEU A 280 -36.35 7.65 -3.26
N ARG A 281 -35.07 7.60 -2.90
CA ARG A 281 -34.29 8.73 -2.40
C ARG A 281 -33.50 9.33 -3.56
N ASP A 282 -33.54 10.64 -3.72
CA ASP A 282 -32.86 11.38 -4.80
C ASP A 282 -31.75 12.29 -4.25
N ASP A 283 -30.97 11.74 -3.32
CA ASP A 283 -29.96 12.45 -2.55
C ASP A 283 -28.55 11.88 -2.78
N LEU A 284 -27.54 12.74 -2.66
CA LEU A 284 -26.12 12.39 -2.70
C LEU A 284 -25.48 12.74 -1.36
N TRP A 285 -24.79 11.76 -0.78
CA TRP A 285 -24.15 11.86 0.53
C TRP A 285 -22.65 11.55 0.43
N LEU A 286 -21.89 12.15 1.33
CA LEU A 286 -20.48 11.88 1.59
C LEU A 286 -20.31 11.41 3.03
N PHE A 287 -19.57 10.33 3.23
CA PHE A 287 -19.12 9.86 4.51
C PHE A 287 -17.61 10.05 4.62
N ASN A 288 -17.17 10.76 5.66
CA ASN A 288 -15.77 10.94 5.99
C ASN A 288 -15.36 9.89 7.02
N MET A 289 -14.49 8.96 6.62
CA MET A 289 -14.06 7.87 7.50
C MET A 289 -13.03 8.31 8.55
N ASN A 290 -12.45 9.52 8.46
CA ASN A 290 -11.53 10.03 9.47
C ASN A 290 -12.25 10.41 10.77
N ASP A 291 -13.44 11.00 10.65
CA ASP A 291 -14.23 11.52 11.78
C ASP A 291 -15.60 10.85 11.92
N TYR A 292 -15.89 9.87 11.06
CA TYR A 292 -17.16 9.12 11.01
C TYR A 292 -18.39 10.01 10.82
N SER A 293 -18.25 11.10 10.06
CA SER A 293 -19.33 12.06 9.82
C SER A 293 -19.96 11.91 8.43
N TRP A 294 -21.26 12.22 8.33
CA TRP A 294 -21.97 12.32 7.06
C TRP A 294 -22.22 13.77 6.68
N ILE A 295 -22.12 14.06 5.39
CA ILE A 295 -22.37 15.36 4.78
C ILE A 295 -23.34 15.15 3.61
N LEU A 296 -24.46 15.86 3.61
CA LEU A 296 -25.37 15.92 2.46
C LEU A 296 -24.74 16.81 1.40
N LEU A 297 -24.51 16.26 0.20
CA LEU A 297 -23.94 16.99 -0.93
C LEU A 297 -25.02 17.58 -1.83
N ASP A 298 -26.12 16.85 -2.03
CA ASP A 298 -27.25 17.25 -2.87
C ASP A 298 -28.52 16.55 -2.35
N ASP A 299 -29.59 17.28 -2.12
CA ASP A 299 -30.87 16.78 -1.59
C ASP A 299 -31.90 16.44 -2.68
N CYS A 300 -31.67 16.86 -3.93
CA CYS A 300 -32.55 16.59 -5.06
C CYS A 300 -31.78 16.55 -6.38
N VAL A 301 -30.96 15.51 -6.55
CA VAL A 301 -30.01 15.34 -7.66
C VAL A 301 -30.68 15.48 -9.04
N SER A 302 -31.85 14.88 -9.24
CA SER A 302 -32.55 14.93 -10.52
C SER A 302 -33.04 16.33 -10.89
N GLN A 303 -33.37 17.18 -9.92
CA GLN A 303 -33.77 18.58 -10.16
C GLN A 303 -32.56 19.48 -10.44
N HIS A 304 -31.39 19.12 -9.94
CA HIS A 304 -30.14 19.86 -10.14
C HIS A 304 -29.36 19.44 -11.40
N GLY A 305 -30.03 18.78 -12.35
CA GLY A 305 -29.43 18.36 -13.63
C GLY A 305 -28.53 17.11 -13.54
N GLY A 306 -28.61 16.41 -12.41
CA GLY A 306 -27.97 15.12 -12.20
C GLY A 306 -28.80 13.95 -12.73
N PRO A 307 -28.33 12.72 -12.50
CA PRO A 307 -29.02 11.50 -12.93
C PRO A 307 -30.43 11.39 -12.33
N PRO A 308 -31.40 10.84 -13.08
CA PRO A 308 -32.68 10.47 -12.51
C PRO A 308 -32.50 9.35 -11.46
N TYR A 309 -33.33 9.37 -10.42
CA TYR A 309 -33.34 8.33 -9.40
C TYR A 309 -33.99 7.02 -9.92
N GLY A 310 -33.53 5.89 -9.40
CA GLY A 310 -33.97 4.54 -9.81
C GLY A 310 -33.00 3.82 -10.75
N GLY A 311 -33.23 2.52 -10.94
CA GLY A 311 -32.51 1.70 -11.92
C GLY A 311 -31.14 1.20 -11.45
N ARG A 312 -30.48 0.42 -12.31
CA ARG A 312 -29.10 -0.05 -12.05
C ARG A 312 -28.13 1.09 -12.31
N ARG A 313 -27.18 1.27 -11.40
CA ARG A 313 -26.28 2.42 -11.36
C ARG A 313 -24.90 1.99 -10.92
N THR A 314 -23.90 2.69 -11.42
CA THR A 314 -22.51 2.51 -11.02
C THR A 314 -21.82 3.87 -10.91
N MET A 315 -20.90 3.99 -9.97
CA MET A 315 -20.30 5.26 -9.57
C MET A 315 -18.83 5.09 -9.25
N ILE A 316 -18.00 6.03 -9.72
CA ILE A 316 -16.56 6.07 -9.45
C ILE A 316 -16.12 7.48 -9.06
N ALA A 317 -15.18 7.57 -8.13
CA ALA A 317 -14.61 8.84 -7.68
C ALA A 317 -13.21 9.05 -8.28
N ASP A 318 -13.02 10.22 -8.89
CA ASP A 318 -11.73 10.76 -9.31
C ASP A 318 -11.40 11.99 -8.47
N SER A 319 -10.70 11.78 -7.37
CA SER A 319 -10.24 12.85 -6.50
C SER A 319 -9.10 13.69 -7.10
N THR A 320 -8.36 13.14 -8.07
CA THR A 320 -7.26 13.85 -8.73
C THR A 320 -7.79 15.04 -9.47
N ASN A 321 -8.99 14.92 -10.07
CA ASN A 321 -9.70 16.03 -10.71
C ASN A 321 -10.85 16.59 -9.86
N GLY A 322 -11.26 15.88 -8.81
CA GLY A 322 -12.38 16.26 -7.95
C GLY A 322 -13.72 16.11 -8.67
N SER A 323 -13.91 14.94 -9.27
CA SER A 323 -15.09 14.57 -10.03
C SER A 323 -15.62 13.23 -9.56
N LEU A 324 -16.94 13.12 -9.46
CA LEU A 324 -17.66 11.88 -9.23
C LEU A 324 -18.40 11.55 -10.53
N TYR A 325 -18.10 10.40 -11.12
CA TYR A 325 -18.73 9.96 -12.35
C TYR A 325 -19.80 8.93 -12.02
N LEU A 326 -20.99 9.11 -12.59
CA LEU A 326 -22.14 8.27 -12.33
C LEU A 326 -22.80 7.85 -13.63
N MET A 327 -23.01 6.55 -13.79
CA MET A 327 -23.72 5.99 -14.93
C MET A 327 -25.03 5.34 -14.47
N THR A 328 -26.10 5.70 -15.16
CA THR A 328 -27.41 5.04 -15.05
C THR A 328 -27.55 4.08 -16.21
N LEU A 329 -28.04 2.86 -15.95
CA LEU A 329 -28.35 1.87 -16.98
C LEU A 329 -29.86 1.91 -17.18
N GLY A 330 -30.31 2.06 -18.43
CA GLY A 330 -31.73 2.16 -18.78
C GLY A 330 -32.57 1.03 -18.17
N MET A 331 -33.82 1.34 -17.80
CA MET A 331 -34.71 0.38 -17.16
C MET A 331 -35.46 -0.46 -18.20
N ASN A 332 -35.37 -1.80 -18.10
CA ASN A 332 -36.29 -2.71 -18.80
C ASN A 332 -37.47 -3.19 -17.93
N GLU A 333 -37.57 -2.81 -16.65
CA GLU A 333 -38.64 -3.32 -15.79
C GLU A 333 -39.35 -2.19 -15.02
N ARG A 334 -40.67 -2.12 -15.26
CA ARG A 334 -41.69 -1.29 -14.60
C ARG A 334 -41.68 0.22 -14.89
N LEU A 335 -42.06 0.55 -16.12
CA LEU A 335 -42.58 1.88 -16.51
C LEU A 335 -43.83 2.32 -15.72
N ASP A 336 -44.53 1.40 -15.05
CA ASP A 336 -45.82 1.69 -14.41
C ASP A 336 -45.69 2.49 -13.10
N ASP A 337 -44.57 2.37 -12.37
CA ASP A 337 -44.38 3.05 -11.08
C ASP A 337 -43.99 4.54 -11.22
N PHE A 338 -43.67 4.99 -12.44
CA PHE A 338 -43.14 6.34 -12.72
C PHE A 338 -44.05 7.22 -13.58
N LYS A 339 -45.28 6.77 -13.88
CA LYS A 339 -46.25 7.50 -14.74
C LYS A 339 -46.63 8.90 -14.24
N ASN A 340 -46.34 9.22 -12.98
CA ASN A 340 -46.70 10.50 -12.36
C ASN A 340 -45.53 11.51 -12.28
N LEU A 341 -44.38 11.23 -12.91
CA LEU A 341 -43.27 12.19 -12.93
C LEU A 341 -43.39 13.20 -14.08
N PRO A 342 -43.14 14.50 -13.84
CA PRO A 342 -43.40 15.57 -14.80
C PRO A 342 -42.32 15.71 -15.88
N LEU A 343 -41.67 14.61 -16.29
CA LEU A 343 -40.53 14.64 -17.19
C LEU A 343 -40.80 13.84 -18.47
N ASN A 344 -40.92 14.55 -19.60
CA ASN A 344 -40.98 14.01 -20.96
C ASN A 344 -39.61 13.45 -21.39
N TYR A 345 -39.16 12.35 -20.79
CA TYR A 345 -38.06 11.56 -21.33
C TYR A 345 -38.64 10.29 -21.96
N THR A 346 -38.84 10.31 -23.28
CA THR A 346 -39.15 9.12 -24.09
C THR A 346 -37.89 8.35 -24.53
N ASP A 347 -36.71 8.74 -24.03
CA ASP A 347 -35.38 8.22 -24.41
C ASP A 347 -34.72 7.40 -23.28
N VAL A 348 -35.52 6.79 -22.40
CA VAL A 348 -35.09 6.02 -21.21
C VAL A 348 -34.38 4.69 -21.57
N SER A 349 -34.18 4.41 -22.86
CA SER A 349 -33.47 3.24 -23.36
C SER A 349 -31.94 3.38 -23.34
N LEU A 350 -31.41 4.59 -23.09
CA LEU A 350 -29.97 4.86 -23.18
C LEU A 350 -29.32 5.04 -21.80
N ALA A 351 -28.16 4.41 -21.62
CA ALA A 351 -27.35 4.54 -20.42
C ALA A 351 -26.80 5.97 -20.29
N SER A 352 -27.33 6.77 -19.36
CA SER A 352 -26.91 8.18 -19.24
C SER A 352 -25.71 8.30 -18.30
N PHE A 353 -24.74 9.14 -18.68
CA PHE A 353 -23.46 9.31 -17.98
C PHE A 353 -23.32 10.75 -17.47
N PHE A 354 -23.03 10.91 -16.18
CA PHE A 354 -23.03 12.20 -15.48
C PHE A 354 -21.74 12.41 -14.70
N ARG A 355 -21.40 13.67 -14.47
CA ARG A 355 -20.31 14.11 -13.60
C ARG A 355 -20.82 15.08 -12.55
N PHE A 356 -20.47 14.85 -11.30
CA PHE A 356 -20.62 15.80 -10.20
C PHE A 356 -19.26 16.35 -9.79
N SER A 357 -19.15 17.67 -9.69
CA SER A 357 -17.90 18.35 -9.31
C SER A 357 -17.79 18.49 -7.79
N THR A 358 -16.79 17.86 -7.17
CA THR A 358 -16.62 17.85 -5.71
C THR A 358 -15.73 18.98 -5.19
N ARG A 359 -15.00 19.69 -6.07
CA ARG A 359 -14.11 20.81 -5.72
C ARG A 359 -14.02 21.83 -6.87
N GLY A 360 -13.35 22.95 -6.59
CA GLY A 360 -13.14 24.03 -7.57
C GLY A 360 -14.36 24.96 -7.71
N PHE A 361 -14.34 25.83 -8.73
CA PHE A 361 -15.39 26.83 -8.95
C PHE A 361 -16.77 26.23 -9.25
N SER A 362 -16.80 25.03 -9.83
CA SER A 362 -18.03 24.28 -10.14
C SER A 362 -18.42 23.31 -9.03
N LYS A 363 -17.89 23.45 -7.81
CA LYS A 363 -18.23 22.55 -6.71
C LYS A 363 -19.75 22.51 -6.49
N GLY A 364 -20.31 21.31 -6.42
CA GLY A 364 -21.74 21.10 -6.18
C GLY A 364 -22.61 21.07 -7.43
N THR A 365 -22.03 21.17 -8.63
CA THR A 365 -22.80 21.16 -9.88
C THR A 365 -22.74 19.82 -10.60
N TRP A 366 -23.84 19.47 -11.27
CA TRP A 366 -23.94 18.33 -12.17
C TRP A 366 -23.70 18.73 -13.63
N GLU A 367 -23.13 17.81 -14.38
CA GLU A 367 -22.98 17.90 -15.83
C GLU A 367 -23.36 16.56 -16.47
N CYS A 368 -24.23 16.59 -17.48
CA CYS A 368 -24.47 15.44 -18.34
C CYS A 368 -23.34 15.30 -19.35
N LEU A 369 -22.71 14.13 -19.38
CA LEU A 369 -21.62 13.80 -20.29
C LEU A 369 -22.16 13.07 -21.54
N PRO A 370 -21.36 13.05 -22.63
CA PRO A 370 -21.71 12.26 -23.81
C PRO A 370 -22.02 10.82 -23.43
N THR A 371 -23.26 10.42 -23.73
CA THR A 371 -23.76 9.06 -23.53
C THR A 371 -23.08 8.13 -24.52
N ILE A 372 -22.95 6.85 -24.15
CA ILE A 372 -22.51 5.82 -25.09
C ILE A 372 -23.58 5.66 -26.16
N ILE A 373 -23.43 6.37 -27.27
CA ILE A 373 -24.13 6.08 -28.52
C ILE A 373 -23.29 5.04 -29.24
N ALA A 374 -23.17 3.83 -28.68
CA ALA A 374 -22.66 2.75 -29.51
C ALA A 374 -23.82 2.36 -30.44
N PRO A 375 -23.60 2.28 -31.77
CA PRO A 375 -24.57 1.68 -32.69
C PRO A 375 -25.05 0.30 -32.22
N ASP A 376 -24.22 -0.38 -31.43
CA ASP A 376 -24.48 -1.68 -30.82
C ASP A 376 -25.57 -1.69 -29.73
N PHE A 377 -25.93 -0.54 -29.13
CA PHE A 377 -26.96 -0.47 -28.08
C PHE A 377 -28.36 -0.14 -28.59
N LEU A 378 -28.49 0.31 -29.84
CA LEU A 378 -29.80 0.68 -30.41
C LEU A 378 -30.75 -0.52 -30.54
N SER A 379 -30.21 -1.75 -30.53
CA SER A 379 -30.98 -3.00 -30.59
C SER A 379 -30.73 -3.94 -29.40
N LYS A 380 -30.00 -3.50 -28.37
CA LYS A 380 -29.55 -4.39 -27.28
C LYS A 380 -29.76 -3.79 -25.90
N SER A 381 -30.16 -4.62 -24.95
CA SER A 381 -30.42 -4.20 -23.57
C SER A 381 -29.15 -4.28 -22.73
N LEU A 382 -28.78 -3.19 -22.07
CA LEU A 382 -27.66 -3.15 -21.13
C LEU A 382 -28.08 -3.75 -19.79
N LEU A 383 -27.59 -4.93 -19.45
CA LEU A 383 -27.97 -5.64 -18.23
C LEU A 383 -27.22 -5.12 -17.00
N THR A 384 -25.90 -5.03 -17.10
CA THR A 384 -25.06 -4.52 -16.01
C THR A 384 -23.84 -3.83 -16.59
N ALA A 385 -23.31 -2.86 -15.85
CA ALA A 385 -22.07 -2.21 -16.16
C ALA A 385 -21.29 -1.92 -14.88
N GLU A 386 -19.99 -2.11 -14.94
CA GLU A 386 -19.06 -1.66 -13.91
C GLU A 386 -18.08 -0.66 -14.49
N LEU A 387 -17.84 0.41 -13.74
CA LEU A 387 -16.86 1.43 -14.06
C LEU A 387 -15.58 1.24 -13.24
N ARG A 388 -14.44 1.52 -13.88
CA ARG A 388 -13.11 1.58 -13.26
C ARG A 388 -12.35 2.78 -13.81
N MET A 389 -11.66 3.50 -12.93
CA MET A 389 -10.84 4.66 -13.31
C MET A 389 -9.38 4.24 -13.44
N ASP A 390 -8.77 4.56 -14.58
CA ASP A 390 -7.31 4.65 -14.73
C ASP A 390 -6.90 6.10 -14.53
N ARG A 391 -6.39 6.37 -13.32
CA ARG A 391 -5.99 7.71 -12.89
C ARG A 391 -4.72 8.20 -13.59
N VAL A 392 -3.86 7.29 -14.06
CA VAL A 392 -2.59 7.65 -14.70
C VAL A 392 -2.86 8.21 -16.09
N ASN A 393 -3.78 7.58 -16.82
CA ASN A 393 -4.11 7.96 -18.19
C ASN A 393 -5.38 8.82 -18.30
N GLY A 394 -6.02 9.18 -17.19
CA GLY A 394 -7.26 9.97 -17.21
C GLY A 394 -8.43 9.29 -17.92
N ALA A 395 -8.43 7.96 -17.96
CA ALA A 395 -9.40 7.16 -18.72
C ALA A 395 -10.35 6.40 -17.78
N ILE A 396 -11.62 6.33 -18.16
CA ILE A 396 -12.63 5.54 -17.46
C ILE A 396 -12.94 4.31 -18.31
N TYR A 397 -12.72 3.12 -17.75
CA TYR A 397 -13.10 1.87 -18.39
C TYR A 397 -14.47 1.42 -17.90
N MET A 398 -15.28 0.94 -18.82
CA MET A 398 -16.56 0.31 -18.55
C MET A 398 -16.55 -1.12 -19.06
N SER A 399 -16.83 -2.07 -18.18
CA SER A 399 -17.19 -3.44 -18.56
C SER A 399 -18.71 -3.56 -18.50
N ALA A 400 -19.32 -4.03 -19.57
CA ALA A 400 -20.77 -4.12 -19.70
C ALA A 400 -21.22 -5.49 -20.20
N ILE A 401 -22.28 -6.03 -19.60
CA ILE A 401 -23.01 -7.19 -20.14
C ILE A 401 -24.23 -6.68 -20.88
N VAL A 402 -24.35 -7.12 -22.13
CA VAL A 402 -25.34 -6.63 -23.08
C VAL A 402 -26.10 -7.82 -23.66
N GLN A 403 -27.42 -7.75 -23.69
CA GLN A 403 -28.29 -8.79 -24.22
C GLN A 403 -28.88 -8.35 -25.57
N ASP A 404 -28.69 -9.19 -26.59
CA ASP A 404 -29.27 -8.98 -27.91
C ASP A 404 -30.73 -9.48 -27.99
N ILE A 405 -31.46 -9.14 -29.06
CA ILE A 405 -32.86 -9.53 -29.31
C ILE A 405 -33.06 -11.06 -29.27
N GLY A 406 -32.01 -11.84 -29.53
CA GLY A 406 -32.02 -13.31 -29.46
C GLY A 406 -31.61 -13.91 -28.11
N ASP A 407 -31.71 -13.17 -27.00
CA ASP A 407 -31.31 -13.58 -25.63
C ASP A 407 -29.85 -14.01 -25.48
N ARG A 408 -28.98 -13.53 -26.37
CA ARG A 408 -27.53 -13.77 -26.28
C ARG A 408 -26.87 -12.64 -25.52
N GLU A 409 -26.13 -13.02 -24.48
CA GLU A 409 -25.34 -12.11 -23.68
C GLU A 409 -23.92 -11.96 -24.24
N HIS A 410 -23.46 -10.73 -24.26
CA HIS A 410 -22.15 -10.33 -24.75
C HIS A 410 -21.46 -9.45 -23.71
N ILE A 411 -20.15 -9.61 -23.59
CA ILE A 411 -19.33 -8.72 -22.76
C ILE A 411 -18.66 -7.72 -23.69
N PHE A 412 -18.83 -6.45 -23.36
CA PHE A 412 -18.18 -5.34 -24.05
C PHE A 412 -17.32 -4.56 -23.06
N ILE A 413 -16.18 -4.09 -23.56
CA ILE A 413 -15.31 -3.18 -22.81
C ILE A 413 -15.21 -1.89 -23.60
N TYR A 414 -15.50 -0.78 -22.94
CA TYR A 414 -15.37 0.57 -23.48
C TYR A 414 -14.39 1.37 -22.64
N SER A 415 -13.74 2.35 -23.25
CA SER A 415 -12.99 3.41 -22.57
C SER A 415 -13.61 4.76 -22.88
N PHE A 416 -13.79 5.59 -21.86
CA PHE A 416 -14.08 7.00 -21.95
C PHE A 416 -12.82 7.79 -21.64
N ASP A 417 -12.43 8.65 -22.57
CA ASP A 417 -11.37 9.62 -22.36
C ASP A 417 -11.99 10.87 -21.68
N ALA A 418 -11.54 11.20 -20.48
CA ALA A 418 -12.09 12.33 -19.72
C ALA A 418 -11.72 13.69 -20.33
N GLU A 419 -10.60 13.78 -21.06
CA GLU A 419 -10.15 15.00 -21.74
C GLU A 419 -10.90 15.20 -23.06
N CYS A 420 -10.93 14.15 -23.89
CA CYS A 420 -11.57 14.18 -25.20
C CYS A 420 -13.11 14.05 -25.12
N ARG A 421 -13.65 13.73 -23.95
CA ARG A 421 -15.09 13.54 -23.66
C ARG A 421 -15.75 12.54 -24.62
N GLY A 422 -15.07 11.44 -24.93
CA GLY A 422 -15.51 10.49 -25.94
C GLY A 422 -15.39 9.04 -25.49
N TRP A 423 -16.38 8.22 -25.86
CA TRP A 423 -16.36 6.78 -25.65
C TRP A 423 -15.77 6.04 -26.85
N ARG A 424 -15.01 4.97 -26.59
CA ARG A 424 -14.42 4.08 -27.58
C ARG A 424 -14.61 2.62 -27.16
N SER A 425 -15.04 1.77 -28.08
CA SER A 425 -15.09 0.31 -27.87
C SER A 425 -13.68 -0.30 -27.99
N LEU A 426 -13.32 -1.18 -27.06
CA LEU A 426 -12.02 -1.84 -26.99
C LEU A 426 -12.09 -3.33 -27.35
N VAL A 427 -13.13 -4.04 -26.92
CA VAL A 427 -13.29 -5.50 -27.12
C VAL A 427 -14.78 -5.87 -27.21
N SER A 428 -15.11 -6.84 -28.08
CA SER A 428 -16.39 -7.57 -28.06
C SER A 428 -16.13 -9.08 -27.97
N GLN A 429 -16.70 -9.76 -26.98
CA GLN A 429 -16.64 -11.23 -26.83
C GLN A 429 -18.01 -11.80 -26.45
N LYS A 430 -18.27 -13.07 -26.80
CA LYS A 430 -19.48 -13.80 -26.36
C LYS A 430 -19.36 -14.15 -24.89
N ALA A 431 -20.39 -13.88 -24.08
CA ALA A 431 -20.39 -14.27 -22.67
C ALA A 431 -20.58 -15.81 -22.56
N CYS A 432 -19.74 -16.48 -21.78
CA CYS A 432 -19.96 -17.87 -21.38
C CYS A 432 -20.76 -17.89 -20.08
N ARG A 433 -21.96 -18.46 -20.06
CA ARG A 433 -22.70 -18.73 -18.82
C ARG A 433 -22.02 -19.85 -18.06
N SER A 434 -21.38 -19.55 -16.93
CA SER A 434 -21.14 -20.55 -15.88
C SER A 434 -22.40 -20.63 -15.01
N HIS A 435 -23.16 -21.72 -15.15
CA HIS A 435 -24.20 -22.04 -14.20
C HIS A 435 -23.53 -22.41 -12.87
N PHE A 436 -23.55 -21.49 -11.90
CA PHE A 436 -23.38 -21.84 -10.50
C PHE A 436 -24.76 -22.26 -9.98
N THR A 437 -24.96 -23.57 -9.83
CA THR A 437 -25.97 -24.14 -8.93
C THR A 437 -25.41 -24.31 -7.54
#